data_AF-A0A2D8PJL1-F1
#
_entry.id   AF-A0A2D8PJL1-F1
#
_cell.length_a   1.000
_cell.length_b   1.000
_cell.length_c   1.000
_cell.angle_alpha   90.00
_cell.angle_beta   90.00
_cell.angle_gamma   90.00
#
_symmetry.space_group_name_H-M   'P 1'
#
loop_
_entity.id
_entity.type
_entity.pdbx_description
1 polymer ?
#
loop_
_entity_poly.entity_id
_entity_poly.type
_entity_poly.pdbx_seq_one_letter_code
_entity_poly.pdbx_strand_id
1 'polypeptide(L)'
;MRWGYVFLRAASHIGEEEALVIMEQAVEMFLVGEEERNIKSSGFEGRLYTEMRYEIIGSLGGQRFDADLETPYGRDKASFLVSEQTQGLGGRISRN
;
A
#
# COMPACT_ATOMS: atom_id res chain seq x y z
N MET A 1 -14.18 -2.77 11.40
CA MET A 1 -12.82 -3.10 10.93
C MET A 1 -12.00 -1.82 10.86
N ARG A 2 -10.75 -1.85 11.34
CA ARG A 2 -9.74 -0.83 11.05
C ARG A 2 -8.63 -1.53 10.27
N TRP A 3 -8.21 -0.96 9.16
CA TRP A 3 -7.14 -1.51 8.34
C TRP A 3 -5.85 -0.77 8.67
N GLY A 4 -4.77 -1.54 8.85
CA GLY A 4 -3.44 -1.01 9.10
C GLY A 4 -2.56 -1.19 7.87
N TYR A 5 -1.58 -0.31 7.72
CA TYR A 5 -0.55 -0.47 6.71
C TYR A 5 0.82 -0.01 7.18
N VAL A 6 1.85 -0.58 6.57
CA VAL A 6 3.24 -0.25 6.82
C VAL A 6 3.99 -0.24 5.50
N PHE A 7 4.60 0.89 5.15
CA PHE A 7 5.47 0.96 3.98
C PHE A 7 6.80 0.25 4.25
N LEU A 8 7.13 -0.68 3.35
CA LEU A 8 8.46 -1.28 3.23
C LEU A 8 9.37 -0.37 2.43
N ARG A 9 8.77 0.26 1.42
CA ARG A 9 9.38 1.25 0.54
C ARG A 9 8.31 2.29 0.19
N ALA A 10 8.57 3.54 0.54
CA ALA A 10 7.76 4.65 0.08
C ALA A 10 8.14 5.05 -1.35
N ALA A 11 7.15 5.45 -2.14
CA ALA A 11 7.36 6.15 -3.39
C ALA A 11 7.93 7.55 -3.08
N SER A 12 8.94 7.97 -3.85
CA SER A 12 9.66 9.25 -3.68
C SER A 12 9.01 10.43 -4.39
N HIS A 13 8.13 10.19 -5.35
CA HIS A 13 7.55 11.20 -6.25
C HIS A 13 6.06 11.46 -6.00
N ILE A 14 5.47 10.86 -4.96
CA ILE A 14 4.06 11.03 -4.61
C ILE A 14 3.92 11.56 -3.18
N GLY A 15 2.86 12.32 -2.91
CA GLY A 15 2.55 12.85 -1.59
C GLY A 15 1.76 11.87 -0.73
N GLU A 16 1.40 12.34 0.47
CA GLU A 16 0.60 11.55 1.41
C GLU A 16 -0.81 11.25 0.87
N GLU A 17 -1.42 12.19 0.15
CA GLU A 17 -2.76 12.00 -0.44
C GLU A 17 -2.75 10.89 -1.49
N GLU A 18 -1.78 10.90 -2.40
CA GLU A 18 -1.60 9.82 -3.37
C GLU A 18 -1.30 8.48 -2.70
N ALA A 19 -0.48 8.47 -1.65
CA ALA A 19 -0.20 7.27 -0.88
C ALA A 19 -1.48 6.71 -0.23
N LEU A 20 -2.35 7.56 0.32
CA LEU A 20 -3.65 7.15 0.86
C LEU A 20 -4.55 6.52 -0.20
N VAL A 21 -4.60 7.09 -1.41
CA VAL A 21 -5.36 6.51 -2.54
C VAL A 21 -4.86 5.10 -2.86
N ILE A 22 -3.53 4.90 -2.97
CA ILE A 22 -2.95 3.57 -3.21
C ILE A 22 -3.35 2.60 -2.09
N MET A 23 -3.33 3.06 -0.84
CA MET A 23 -3.67 2.25 0.31
C MET A 23 -5.14 1.82 0.32
N GLU A 24 -6.06 2.73 0.03
CA GLU A 24 -7.49 2.43 -0.05
C GLU A 24 -7.76 1.36 -1.12
N GLN A 25 -7.15 1.49 -2.29
CA GLN A 25 -7.26 0.51 -3.37
C GLN A 25 -6.72 -0.86 -2.97
N ALA A 26 -5.61 -0.92 -2.24
CA ALA A 26 -5.03 -2.18 -1.78
C ALA A 26 -5.91 -2.89 -0.74
N VAL A 27 -6.56 -2.14 0.16
CA VAL A 27 -7.51 -2.69 1.13
C VAL A 27 -8.72 -3.27 0.41
N GLU A 28 -9.25 -2.58 -0.59
CA GLU A 28 -10.34 -3.11 -1.40
C GLU A 28 -9.93 -4.40 -2.11
N MET A 29 -8.76 -4.42 -2.76
CA MET A 29 -8.21 -5.61 -3.41
C MET A 29 -8.06 -6.78 -2.42
N PHE A 30 -7.54 -6.52 -1.23
CA PHE A 30 -7.42 -7.52 -0.16
C PHE A 30 -8.77 -8.13 0.20
N LEU A 31 -9.79 -7.28 0.38
CA LEU A 31 -11.14 -7.72 0.79
C LEU A 31 -11.82 -8.62 -0.25
N VAL A 32 -11.55 -8.39 -1.54
CA VAL A 32 -12.18 -9.15 -2.63
C VAL A 32 -11.28 -10.25 -3.20
N GLY A 33 -10.05 -10.38 -2.70
CA GLY A 33 -9.06 -11.34 -3.21
C GLY A 33 -8.55 -11.01 -4.62
N GLU A 34 -8.46 -9.73 -4.97
CA GLU A 34 -7.94 -9.26 -6.26
C GLU A 34 -6.41 -9.15 -6.21
N GLU A 35 -5.73 -9.73 -7.21
CA GLU A 35 -4.26 -9.79 -7.26
C GLU A 35 -3.63 -8.57 -7.94
N GLU A 36 -4.37 -7.88 -8.81
CA GLU A 36 -3.84 -6.80 -9.64
C GLU A 36 -4.92 -5.81 -10.05
N ARG A 37 -4.57 -4.51 -9.99
CA ARG A 37 -5.44 -3.40 -10.40
C ARG A 37 -4.63 -2.29 -11.05
N ASN A 38 -5.15 -1.74 -12.15
CA ASN A 38 -4.64 -0.47 -12.67
C ASN A 38 -5.19 0.69 -11.83
N ILE A 39 -4.32 1.56 -11.37
CA ILE A 39 -4.64 2.68 -10.48
C ILE A 39 -4.22 4.01 -11.12
N LYS A 40 -4.97 5.08 -10.81
CA LYS A 40 -4.70 6.42 -11.32
C LYS A 40 -5.16 7.46 -10.32
N SER A 41 -4.36 8.51 -10.17
CA SER A 41 -4.68 9.72 -9.41
C SER A 41 -4.25 10.96 -10.20
N SER A 42 -4.36 12.15 -9.62
CA SER A 42 -3.84 13.39 -10.20
C SER A 42 -2.32 13.38 -10.36
N GLY A 43 -1.59 12.71 -9.46
CA GLY A 43 -0.13 12.70 -9.42
C GLY A 43 0.55 11.51 -10.12
N PHE A 44 -0.19 10.46 -10.49
CA PHE A 44 0.38 9.24 -11.07
C PHE A 44 -0.63 8.40 -11.84
N GLU A 45 -0.12 7.50 -12.69
CA GLU A 45 -0.81 6.31 -13.17
C GLU A 45 0.06 5.08 -12.92
N GLY A 46 -0.54 3.90 -12.77
CA GLY A 46 0.26 2.73 -12.43
C GLY A 46 -0.52 1.45 -12.23
N ARG A 47 0.20 0.46 -11.71
CA ARG A 47 -0.32 -0.87 -11.41
C ARG A 47 -0.03 -1.21 -9.96
N LEU A 48 -1.08 -1.59 -9.24
CA LEU A 48 -1.03 -2.13 -7.89
C LEU A 48 -1.22 -3.64 -7.98
N TYR A 49 -0.39 -4.41 -7.29
CA TYR A 49 -0.45 -5.86 -7.35
C TYR A 49 0.02 -6.52 -6.05
N THR A 50 -0.32 -7.79 -5.91
CA THR A 50 0.06 -8.63 -4.77
C THR A 50 0.25 -10.06 -5.24
N GLU A 51 1.26 -10.74 -4.72
CA GLU A 51 1.45 -12.19 -4.90
C GLU A 51 0.68 -13.00 -3.83
N MET A 52 -0.26 -12.37 -3.11
CA MET A 52 -0.98 -12.91 -1.95
C MET A 52 -0.06 -13.45 -0.83
N ARG A 53 1.18 -12.97 -0.77
CA ARG A 53 2.15 -13.38 0.24
C ARG A 53 1.95 -12.59 1.52
N TYR A 54 1.88 -13.32 2.63
CA TYR A 54 1.91 -12.73 3.97
C TYR A 54 3.37 -12.56 4.42
N GLU A 55 3.73 -11.35 4.82
CA GLU A 55 5.06 -11.02 5.35
C GLU A 55 4.97 -10.47 6.77
N ILE A 56 6.05 -10.62 7.54
CA ILE A 56 6.16 -10.13 8.92
C ILE A 56 7.41 -9.26 9.04
N ILE A 57 7.25 -8.06 9.57
CA ILE A 57 8.33 -7.14 9.93
C ILE A 57 8.19 -6.72 11.39
N GLY A 58 9.16 -7.13 12.20
CA GLY A 58 9.07 -6.96 13.65
C GLY A 58 7.86 -7.69 14.20
N SER A 59 6.97 -6.96 14.89
CA SER A 59 5.70 -7.47 15.41
C SER A 59 4.50 -7.25 14.49
N LEU A 60 4.72 -6.69 13.29
CA LEU A 60 3.66 -6.36 12.34
C LEU A 60 3.65 -7.38 11.22
N GLY A 61 2.48 -7.94 10.91
CA GLY A 61 2.28 -8.85 9.79
C GLY A 61 1.17 -8.35 8.87
N GLY A 62 1.27 -8.66 7.59
CA GLY A 62 0.26 -8.32 6.60
C GLY A 62 0.55 -8.90 5.21
N GLN A 63 -0.45 -8.84 4.34
CA GLN A 63 -0.28 -9.17 2.93
C GLN A 63 0.52 -8.07 2.24
N ARG A 64 1.55 -8.47 1.49
CA ARG A 64 2.37 -7.53 0.73
C ARG A 64 1.67 -7.07 -0.53
N PHE A 65 1.72 -5.77 -0.76
CA PHE A 65 1.37 -5.12 -2.01
C PHE A 65 2.58 -4.36 -2.55
N ASP A 66 2.69 -4.35 -3.87
CA ASP A 66 3.68 -3.59 -4.61
C ASP A 66 2.94 -2.72 -5.64
N ALA A 67 3.44 -1.51 -5.86
CA ALA A 67 2.90 -0.56 -6.81
C ALA A 67 4.02 -0.05 -7.72
N ASP A 68 3.82 -0.20 -9.02
CA ASP A 68 4.64 0.41 -10.06
C ASP A 68 3.94 1.66 -10.58
N LEU A 69 4.59 2.81 -10.47
CA LEU A 69 3.98 4.12 -10.73
C LEU A 69 4.76 4.88 -11.82
N GLU A 70 4.02 5.54 -12.70
CA GLU A 70 4.50 6.56 -13.63
C GLU A 70 4.00 7.92 -13.14
N THR A 71 4.93 8.82 -12.84
CA THR A 71 4.63 10.18 -12.33
C THR A 71 5.21 11.22 -13.30
N PRO A 72 4.80 12.50 -13.19
CA PRO A 72 5.44 13.59 -13.94
C PRO A 72 6.95 13.73 -13.70
N TYR A 73 7.46 13.21 -12.57
CA TYR A 73 8.87 13.25 -12.19
C TYR A 73 9.63 11.97 -12.56
N GLY A 74 8.95 11.01 -13.21
CA GLY A 74 9.50 9.73 -13.66
C GLY A 74 8.91 8.53 -12.92
N ARG A 75 9.47 7.37 -13.22
CA ARG A 75 9.08 6.08 -12.64
C ARG A 75 9.35 6.02 -11.14
N ASP A 76 8.42 5.40 -10.43
CA ASP A 76 8.52 5.20 -9.00
C ASP A 76 7.94 3.84 -8.59
N LYS A 77 8.28 3.40 -7.38
CA LYS A 77 7.81 2.12 -6.82
C LYS A 77 7.53 2.26 -5.33
N ALA A 78 6.41 1.70 -4.90
CA ALA A 78 6.07 1.55 -3.49
C ALA A 78 5.83 0.08 -3.15
N SER A 79 6.15 -0.30 -1.92
CA SER A 79 5.85 -1.63 -1.37
C SER A 79 5.38 -1.46 0.06
N PHE A 80 4.31 -2.15 0.44
CA PHE A 80 3.71 -2.01 1.77
C PHE A 80 2.94 -3.27 2.18
N LEU A 81 2.69 -3.40 3.48
CA LEU A 81 1.87 -4.47 4.05
C LEU A 81 0.48 -3.95 4.36
N VAL A 82 -0.55 -4.73 4.06
CA VAL A 82 -1.95 -4.50 4.45
C VAL A 82 -2.38 -5.58 5.44
N SER A 83 -2.95 -5.18 6.58
CA SER A 83 -3.52 -6.13 7.53
C SER A 83 -4.77 -5.62 8.24
N GLU A 84 -5.63 -6.57 8.61
CA GLU A 84 -6.76 -6.29 9.48
C GLU A 84 -6.25 -6.04 10.91
N GLN A 85 -6.53 -4.86 11.45
CA GLN A 85 -6.19 -4.56 12.85
C GLN A 85 -7.28 -5.12 13.76
N THR A 86 -7.13 -6.37 14.18
CA THR A 86 -7.93 -6.97 15.25
C THR A 86 -7.36 -6.54 16.60
N GLN A 87 -7.89 -5.45 17.17
CA GLN A 87 -7.67 -4.92 18.52
C GLN A 87 -6.27 -5.11 19.15
N GLY A 88 -5.51 -4.00 19.21
CA GLY A 88 -4.42 -3.85 20.19
C GLY A 88 -3.08 -3.42 19.62
N LEU A 89 -3.04 -2.35 18.82
CA LEU A 89 -1.91 -1.40 18.68
C LEU A 89 -2.29 -0.40 17.58
N GLY A 90 -3.16 0.54 17.94
CA GLY A 90 -3.49 1.65 17.07
C GLY A 90 -2.27 2.52 16.84
N GLY A 91 -1.86 2.65 15.59
CA GLY A 91 -0.89 3.64 15.17
C GLY A 91 -0.81 3.69 13.66
N ARG A 92 -1.21 4.82 13.07
CA ARG A 92 -0.59 5.28 11.82
C ARG A 92 0.90 5.39 12.11
N ILE A 93 1.69 4.37 11.79
CA ILE A 93 3.15 4.50 11.82
C ILE A 93 3.55 5.13 10.49
N SER A 94 3.44 6.46 10.45
CA SER A 94 4.26 7.26 9.54
C SER A 94 5.69 7.19 10.09
N ARG A 95 6.58 6.51 9.36
CA ARG A 95 8.02 6.66 9.57
C ARG A 95 8.50 7.68 8.55
N ASN A 96 8.93 8.84 9.05
CA ASN A 96 9.77 9.81 8.33
C ASN A 96 11.02 9.12 7.78
#